data_AF-A0A351C4W3-F1
#
_entry.id   AF-A0A351C4W3-F1
#
_cell.length_a   1.000
_cell.length_b   1.000
_cell.length_c   1.000
_cell.angle_alpha   90.00
_cell.angle_beta   90.00
_cell.angle_gamma   90.00
#
_symmetry.space_group_name_H-M   'P 1'
#
loop_
_entity.id
_entity.type
_entity.pdbx_description
1 polymer ?
#
loop_
_entity_poly.entity_id
_entity_poly.type
_entity_poly.pdbx_seq_one_letter_code
_entity_poly.pdbx_strand_id
1 'polypeptide(L)'
;MESPAILVFYRGGWCPFCNRQLAGLRTINDDIVEMGYDLYLLLPAPSVFIIDVEGMIQFQYTNPNYRIRLDHEVLLAATRVAL
;
A
#
# COMPACT_ATOMS: atom_id res chain seq x y z
N MET A 1 -3.83 -15.11 -11.31
CA MET A 1 -4.96 -14.18 -11.20
C MET A 1 -5.71 -14.28 -12.51
N GLU A 2 -7.00 -14.55 -12.46
CA GLU A 2 -7.84 -14.80 -13.66
C GLU A 2 -8.57 -13.54 -14.14
N SER A 3 -8.52 -12.47 -13.33
CA SER A 3 -9.14 -11.16 -13.56
C SER A 3 -8.22 -10.01 -13.10
N PRO A 4 -8.36 -8.79 -13.67
CA PRO A 4 -7.69 -7.60 -13.16
C PRO A 4 -8.17 -7.25 -11.74
N ALA A 5 -7.28 -6.70 -10.91
CA ALA A 5 -7.57 -6.43 -9.51
C ALA A 5 -7.53 -4.95 -9.16
N ILE A 6 -8.45 -4.52 -8.30
CA ILE A 6 -8.45 -3.21 -7.64
C ILE A 6 -7.90 -3.40 -6.23
N LEU A 7 -6.76 -2.77 -5.96
CA LEU A 7 -6.11 -2.81 -4.65
C LEU A 7 -6.36 -1.52 -3.89
N VAL A 8 -6.98 -1.61 -2.72
CA VAL A 8 -7.21 -0.47 -1.84
C VAL A 8 -6.44 -0.66 -0.55
N PHE A 9 -5.42 0.19 -0.34
CA PHE A 9 -4.65 0.22 0.89
C PHE A 9 -5.33 1.09 1.94
N TYR A 10 -5.49 0.58 3.15
CA TYR A 10 -6.03 1.35 4.27
C TYR A 10 -5.19 1.15 5.54
N ARG A 11 -5.20 2.16 6.42
CA ARG A 11 -4.31 2.19 7.61
C ARG A 11 -4.72 1.23 8.72
N GLY A 12 -6.02 0.91 8.81
CA GLY A 12 -6.62 0.10 9.87
C GLY A 12 -8.00 0.62 10.28
N GLY A 13 -8.76 -0.19 11.03
CA GLY A 13 -10.15 0.12 11.42
C GLY A 13 -10.32 1.33 12.35
N TRP A 14 -9.23 1.89 12.87
CA TRP A 14 -9.21 3.08 13.71
C TRP A 14 -9.20 4.40 12.91
N CYS A 15 -8.95 4.36 11.60
CA CYS A 15 -8.87 5.57 10.77
C CYS A 15 -10.26 5.98 10.23
N PRO A 16 -10.81 7.15 10.58
CA PRO A 16 -12.17 7.55 10.19
C PRO A 16 -12.33 7.78 8.69
N PHE A 17 -11.28 8.21 7.99
CA PHE A 17 -11.30 8.41 6.54
C PHE A 17 -11.28 7.08 5.80
N CYS A 18 -10.47 6.12 6.27
CA CYS A 18 -10.45 4.77 5.72
C CYS A 18 -11.81 4.09 5.87
N ASN A 19 -12.43 4.18 7.05
CA ASN A 19 -13.74 3.57 7.28
C ASN A 19 -14.83 4.17 6.36
N ARG A 20 -14.78 5.47 6.08
CA ARG A 20 -15.69 6.11 5.12
C ARG A 20 -15.50 5.57 3.69
N GLN A 21 -14.25 5.46 3.25
CA GLN A 21 -13.93 4.89 1.94
C GLN A 21 -14.38 3.41 1.85
N LEU A 22 -14.11 2.62 2.88
CA LEU A 22 -14.52 1.22 2.98
C LEU A 22 -16.04 1.07 2.96
N ALA A 23 -16.78 1.98 3.60
CA ALA A 23 -18.24 1.99 3.55
C ALA A 23 -18.76 2.23 2.12
N GLY A 24 -18.15 3.15 1.37
CA GLY A 24 -18.50 3.37 -0.04
C GLY A 24 -18.10 2.21 -0.95
N LEU A 25 -16.95 1.58 -0.71
CA LEU A 25 -16.52 0.40 -1.49
C LEU A 25 -17.49 -0.78 -1.31
N ARG A 26 -18.10 -0.93 -0.13
CA ARG A 26 -19.15 -1.94 0.09
C ARG A 26 -20.39 -1.71 -0.78
N THR A 27 -20.73 -0.46 -1.12
CA THR A 27 -21.93 -0.17 -1.92
C THR A 27 -21.74 -0.43 -3.41
N ILE A 28 -20.49 -0.49 -3.89
CA ILE A 28 -20.17 -0.68 -5.32
C ILE A 28 -19.47 -2.01 -5.60
N ASN A 29 -19.36 -2.89 -4.62
CA ASN A 29 -18.61 -4.14 -4.75
C ASN A 29 -19.19 -5.04 -5.84
N ASP A 30 -20.51 -5.16 -5.89
CA ASP A 30 -21.19 -6.05 -6.83
C ASP A 30 -21.02 -5.54 -8.27
N ASP A 31 -21.08 -4.23 -8.49
CA ASP A 31 -20.78 -3.60 -9.78
C ASP A 31 -19.33 -3.89 -10.22
N ILE A 32 -18.37 -3.82 -9.28
CA ILE A 32 -16.95 -4.11 -9.55
C ILE A 32 -16.76 -5.57 -9.99
N VAL A 33 -17.42 -6.50 -9.32
CA VAL A 33 -17.37 -7.93 -9.67
C VAL A 33 -18.04 -8.20 -11.00
N GLU A 34 -19.18 -7.57 -11.29
CA GLU A 34 -19.88 -7.69 -12.58
C GLU A 34 -19.03 -7.16 -13.74
N MET A 35 -18.23 -6.11 -13.51
CA MET A 35 -17.24 -5.60 -14.46
C MET A 35 -16.01 -6.54 -14.64
N GLY A 36 -15.94 -7.66 -13.92
CA GLY A 36 -14.86 -8.63 -14.02
C GLY A 36 -13.59 -8.25 -13.25
N TYR A 37 -13.70 -7.40 -12.23
CA TYR A 37 -12.60 -7.04 -11.35
C TYR A 37 -12.70 -7.72 -9.99
N ASP A 38 -11.55 -8.12 -9.45
CA ASP A 38 -11.45 -8.52 -8.05
C ASP A 38 -11.13 -7.32 -7.16
N LEU A 39 -11.91 -7.08 -6.10
CA LEU A 39 -11.63 -6.04 -5.11
C LEU A 39 -10.91 -6.62 -3.88
N TYR A 40 -9.70 -6.13 -3.60
CA TYR A 40 -8.93 -6.52 -2.42
C TYR A 40 -8.66 -5.34 -1.50
N LEU A 41 -9.04 -5.49 -0.23
CA LEU A 41 -8.75 -4.55 0.85
C LEU A 41 -7.46 -4.97 1.55
N LEU A 42 -6.42 -4.15 1.45
CA LEU A 42 -5.10 -4.46 1.98
C LEU A 42 -4.73 -3.51 3.12
N LEU A 43 -4.16 -4.07 4.19
CA LEU A 43 -3.44 -3.32 5.23
C LEU A 43 -2.31 -2.49 4.60
N PRO A 44 -1.77 -1.43 5.26
CA PRO A 44 -0.92 -0.48 4.55
C PRO A 44 0.23 -1.22 3.86
N ALA A 45 0.39 -0.94 2.57
CA ALA A 45 1.47 -1.50 1.77
C ALA A 45 2.78 -1.28 2.56
N PRO A 46 3.55 -2.33 2.86
CA PRO A 46 4.81 -2.19 3.56
C PRO A 46 5.67 -1.21 2.75
N SER A 47 6.01 -0.11 3.41
CA SER A 47 6.74 0.99 2.78
C SER A 47 7.87 1.46 3.67
N VAL A 48 8.98 1.83 3.05
CA VAL A 48 10.18 2.34 3.72
C VAL A 48 10.65 3.58 2.97
N PHE A 49 10.92 4.65 3.72
CA PHE A 49 11.42 5.90 3.17
C PHE A 49 12.69 6.30 3.93
N ILE A 50 13.69 6.81 3.21
CA ILE A 50 14.88 7.44 3.79
C ILE A 50 14.79 8.92 3.45
N ILE A 51 14.95 9.78 4.46
CA ILE A 51 14.74 11.22 4.36
C ILE A 51 15.99 11.91 4.89
N ASP A 52 16.50 12.92 4.19
CA ASP A 52 17.65 13.71 4.62
C ASP A 52 17.28 14.84 5.62
N VAL A 53 18.27 15.63 6.02
CA VAL A 53 18.10 16.73 6.99
C VAL A 53 17.31 17.92 6.44
N GLU A 54 17.26 18.08 5.12
CA GLU A 54 16.43 19.09 4.47
C GLU A 54 14.97 18.63 4.28
N GLY A 55 14.68 17.36 4.62
CA GLY A 55 13.35 16.78 4.51
C GLY A 55 13.04 16.17 3.14
N MET A 56 14.05 15.96 2.30
CA MET A 56 13.89 15.36 0.97
C MET A 56 13.98 13.83 1.04
N ILE A 57 13.12 13.14 0.29
CA ILE A 57 13.09 11.67 0.21
C ILE A 57 14.23 11.20 -0.70
N GLN A 58 15.20 10.49 -0.13
CA GLN A 58 16.36 9.93 -0.81
C GLN A 58 16.16 8.47 -1.25
N PHE A 59 15.19 7.78 -0.66
CA PHE A 59 14.82 6.42 -1.03
C PHE A 59 13.34 6.16 -0.73
N GLN A 60 12.68 5.41 -1.60
CA GLN A 60 11.34 4.88 -1.37
C GLN A 60 11.24 3.42 -1.78
N TYR A 61 10.55 2.64 -0.95
CA TYR A 61 10.09 1.30 -1.27
C TYR A 61 8.63 1.18 -0.88
N THR A 62 7.83 0.54 -1.74
CA THR A 62 6.46 0.12 -1.46
C THR A 62 6.22 -1.20 -2.18
N ASN A 63 5.56 -2.16 -1.53
CA ASN A 63 5.17 -3.41 -2.18
C ASN A 63 3.65 -3.61 -2.15
N PRO A 64 3.01 -3.91 -3.29
CA PRO A 64 1.57 -4.19 -3.31
C PRO A 64 1.20 -5.47 -2.57
N ASN A 65 2.12 -6.43 -2.45
CA ASN A 65 1.94 -7.61 -1.62
C ASN A 65 2.34 -7.30 -0.17
N TYR A 66 1.36 -7.17 0.71
CA TYR A 66 1.57 -6.80 2.12
C TYR A 66 2.44 -7.77 2.94
N ARG A 67 2.66 -8.97 2.44
CA ARG A 67 3.56 -9.97 3.07
C ARG A 67 5.03 -9.74 2.72
N ILE A 68 5.34 -8.98 1.67
CA ILE A 68 6.72 -8.76 1.21
C ILE A 68 7.25 -7.45 1.80
N ARG A 69 8.17 -7.58 2.75
CA ARG A 69 8.90 -6.45 3.36
C ARG A 69 10.17 -6.16 2.57
N LEU A 70 10.66 -4.93 2.65
CA LEU A 70 12.01 -4.62 2.19
C LEU A 70 12.99 -5.48 3.00
N ASP A 71 13.89 -6.16 2.30
CA ASP A 71 14.94 -6.89 2.98
C ASP A 71 15.89 -5.93 3.72
N HIS A 72 16.32 -6.35 4.90
CA HIS A 72 17.18 -5.56 5.78
C HIS A 72 18.55 -5.23 5.18
N GLU A 73 19.12 -6.08 4.32
CA GLU A 73 20.38 -5.79 3.62
C GLU A 73 20.18 -4.70 2.57
N VAL A 74 19.05 -4.74 1.85
CA VAL A 74 18.70 -3.70 0.88
C VAL A 74 18.47 -2.37 1.59
N LEU A 75 17.82 -2.38 2.75
CA LEU A 75 17.67 -1.19 3.58
C LEU A 75 19.05 -0.63 4.01
N LEU A 76 19.95 -1.49 4.48
CA LEU A 76 21.29 -1.08 4.90
C LEU A 76 22.13 -0.56 3.73
N ALA A 77 21.99 -1.14 2.53
CA ALA A 77 22.65 -0.64 1.34
C ALA A 77 22.08 0.73 0.93
N ALA A 78 20.75 0.89 0.93
CA ALA A 78 20.09 2.14 0.59
C ALA A 78 20.46 3.28 1.55
N THR A 79 20.55 3.02 2.87
CA THR A 79 20.96 4.05 3.85
C THR A 79 22.42 4.48 3.70
N ARG A 80 23.30 3.61 3.22
CA ARG A 80 24.70 3.97 2.94
C ARG A 80 24.89 4.89 1.75
N VAL A 81 23.95 4.88 0.80
CA VAL A 81 23.99 5.70 -0.42
C VAL A 81 23.17 6.98 -0.27
N ALA A 82 22.15 6.97 0.59
CA ALA A 82 21.25 8.09 0.85
C ALA A 82 21.80 9.12 1.86
N LEU A 83 22.94 8.83 2.51
CA LEU A 83 23.75 9.76 3.31
C LEU A 83 24.90 10.30 2.46
#